data_AF-A0A969J5X5-F1
#
_entry.id   AF-A0A969J5X5-F1
#
_cell.length_a   1.000
_cell.length_b   1.000
_cell.length_c   1.000
_cell.angle_alpha   90.00
_cell.angle_beta   90.00
_cell.angle_gamma   90.00
#
_symmetry.space_group_name_H-M   'P 1'
#
loop_
_entity.id
_entity.type
_entity.pdbx_description
1 polymer ?
#
loop_
_entity_poly.entity_id
_entity_poly.type
_entity_poly.pdbx_seq_one_letter_code
_entity_poly.pdbx_strand_id
1 'polypeptide(L)'
;MKFIQGLLLSAFIVATPLATQTVLQAQNKGYEQKLFDAALGFTLYFEGGFSDHPADKGGRTYKGIIQAEYNNYRAQRGLPSLDVTQISEAELLEIYQGYWNSSEAATMHPTLAIVMFDTAVNFGIENSITFLQQALGLPQTGKFDTETLAALKQGNNQYTAFQIVNERILYRYKRVQEDSTQVAFLNGWLSRDYSLWGYIEKIQN
;
A
#
# COMPACT_ATOMS: atom_id res chain seq x y z
N MET A 1 64.17 -3.97 -5.60
CA MET A 1 63.48 -4.88 -4.66
C MET A 1 62.40 -4.07 -3.95
N LYS A 2 61.12 -4.42 -4.16
CA LYS A 2 59.92 -3.71 -3.67
C LYS A 2 59.82 -3.80 -2.15
N PHE A 3 59.29 -2.77 -1.49
CA PHE A 3 58.33 -2.96 -0.39
C PHE A 3 57.34 -1.78 -0.34
N ILE A 4 56.09 -2.11 -0.62
CA ILE A 4 54.88 -1.30 -0.40
C ILE A 4 54.37 -1.73 0.98
N GLN A 5 54.15 -0.80 1.92
CA GLN A 5 53.36 -1.07 3.11
C GLN A 5 51.99 -0.40 2.93
N GLY A 6 50.98 -1.25 2.81
CA GLY A 6 49.58 -0.85 2.71
C GLY A 6 49.01 -0.46 4.07
N LEU A 7 48.26 0.64 4.09
CA LEU A 7 47.48 1.09 5.23
C LEU A 7 46.18 0.26 5.29
N LEU A 8 46.07 -0.63 6.26
CA LEU A 8 44.82 -1.33 6.58
C LEU A 8 43.92 -0.36 7.35
N LEU A 9 42.84 0.14 6.72
CA LEU A 9 41.72 0.72 7.45
C LEU A 9 40.92 -0.43 8.07
N SER A 10 41.09 -0.64 9.37
CA SER A 10 40.19 -1.46 10.17
C SER A 10 38.87 -0.72 10.37
N ALA A 11 37.78 -1.25 9.79
CA ALA A 11 36.44 -0.80 10.10
C ALA A 11 36.12 -1.16 11.56
N PHE A 12 36.01 -0.17 12.44
CA PHE A 12 35.46 -0.35 13.78
C PHE A 12 33.96 -0.60 13.66
N ILE A 13 33.53 -1.85 13.87
CA ILE A 13 32.12 -2.17 14.10
C ILE A 13 31.83 -1.78 15.54
N VAL A 14 31.24 -0.60 15.75
CA VAL A 14 30.71 -0.22 17.05
C VAL A 14 29.42 -1.01 17.27
N ALA A 15 29.48 -2.08 18.05
CA ALA A 15 28.30 -2.81 18.48
C ALA A 15 27.42 -1.86 19.32
N THR A 16 26.21 -1.57 18.86
CA THR A 16 25.25 -0.78 19.64
C THR A 16 24.79 -1.59 20.86
N PRO A 17 24.62 -0.96 22.04
CA PRO A 17 24.18 -1.67 23.23
C PRO A 17 22.75 -2.21 23.06
N LEU A 18 22.48 -3.38 23.63
CA LEU A 18 21.17 -4.05 23.56
C LEU A 18 20.00 -3.13 23.99
N ALA A 19 20.20 -2.31 25.03
CA ALA A 19 19.19 -1.36 25.49
C ALA A 19 18.83 -0.31 24.42
N THR A 20 19.82 0.19 23.68
CA THR A 20 19.60 1.13 22.57
C THR A 20 18.86 0.43 21.42
N GLN A 21 19.20 -0.83 21.13
CA GLN A 21 18.52 -1.62 20.11
C GLN A 21 17.04 -1.84 20.43
N THR A 22 16.70 -2.16 21.68
CA THR A 22 15.32 -2.33 22.13
C THR A 22 14.50 -1.04 22.03
N VAL A 23 15.09 0.11 22.40
CA VAL A 23 14.41 1.42 22.30
C VAL A 23 14.15 1.79 20.84
N LEU A 24 15.13 1.62 19.95
CA LEU A 24 14.99 1.89 18.52
C LEU A 24 13.92 0.99 17.87
N GLN A 25 13.87 -0.30 18.24
CA GLN A 25 12.84 -1.23 17.77
C GLN A 25 11.43 -0.80 18.22
N ALA A 26 11.27 -0.40 19.48
CA ALA A 26 9.99 0.08 20.00
C ALA A 26 9.54 1.38 19.32
N GLN A 27 10.46 2.32 19.08
CA GLN A 27 10.19 3.56 18.36
C GLN A 27 9.79 3.30 16.90
N ASN A 28 10.50 2.43 16.20
CA ASN A 28 10.17 2.05 14.82
C ASN A 28 8.78 1.41 14.74
N LYS A 29 8.44 0.52 15.68
CA LYS A 29 7.11 -0.10 15.74
C LYS A 29 6.00 0.91 16.02
N GLY A 30 6.24 1.87 16.93
CA GLY A 30 5.27 2.92 17.23
C GLY A 30 5.05 3.90 16.07
N TYR A 31 6.11 4.17 15.29
CA TYR A 31 6.02 4.97 14.09
C TYR A 31 5.25 4.24 12.97
N GLU A 32 5.58 2.98 12.72
CA GLU A 32 4.90 2.15 11.73
C GLU A 32 3.41 2.05 12.00
N GLN A 33 3.02 1.80 13.26
CA GLN A 33 1.60 1.74 13.63
C GLN A 33 0.88 3.06 13.32
N LYS A 34 1.47 4.21 13.67
CA LYS A 34 0.86 5.51 13.37
C LYS A 34 0.72 5.75 11.87
N LEU A 35 1.69 5.30 11.09
CA LEU A 35 1.65 5.43 9.63
C LEU A 35 0.57 4.54 9.02
N PHE A 36 0.46 3.28 9.50
CA PHE A 36 -0.61 2.38 9.12
C PHE A 36 -1.98 2.95 9.51
N ASP A 37 -2.15 3.45 10.74
CA ASP A 37 -3.41 4.07 11.20
C ASP A 37 -3.81 5.26 10.32
N ALA A 38 -2.83 6.08 9.90
CA ALA A 38 -3.07 7.19 8.99
C ALA A 38 -3.49 6.73 7.59
N ALA A 39 -2.84 5.68 7.06
CA ALA A 39 -3.19 5.09 5.77
C ALA A 39 -4.58 4.43 5.82
N LEU A 40 -4.86 3.66 6.87
CA LEU A 40 -6.14 3.02 7.12
C LEU A 40 -7.28 4.03 7.28
N GLY A 41 -7.04 5.12 8.02
CA GLY A 41 -8.02 6.20 8.19
C GLY A 41 -8.40 6.85 6.86
N PHE A 42 -7.43 7.11 5.98
CA PHE A 42 -7.71 7.61 4.64
C PHE A 42 -8.52 6.59 3.82
N THR A 43 -8.08 5.33 3.78
CA THR A 43 -8.71 4.27 2.98
C THR A 43 -10.16 4.03 3.42
N LEU A 44 -10.41 3.90 4.73
CA LEU A 44 -11.74 3.63 5.27
C LEU A 44 -12.75 4.75 5.01
N TYR A 45 -12.31 6.00 4.84
CA TYR A 45 -13.19 7.08 4.43
C TYR A 45 -13.84 6.80 3.06
N PHE A 46 -13.11 6.15 2.14
CA PHE A 46 -13.61 5.79 0.81
C PHE A 46 -14.31 4.42 0.77
N GLU A 47 -13.87 3.46 1.58
CA GLU A 47 -14.49 2.13 1.68
C GLU A 47 -15.81 2.13 2.49
N GLY A 48 -16.05 3.20 3.26
CA GLY A 48 -17.17 3.34 4.20
C GLY A 48 -18.38 4.15 3.70
N GLY A 49 -18.43 4.54 2.42
CA GLY A 49 -19.64 5.11 1.83
C GLY A 49 -20.71 4.03 1.62
N PHE A 50 -21.95 4.26 2.08
CA PHE A 50 -23.07 3.35 1.84
C PHE A 50 -23.40 3.33 0.33
N SER A 51 -23.10 2.23 -0.35
CA SER A 51 -23.45 2.01 -1.77
C SER A 51 -24.26 0.73 -1.89
N ASP A 52 -25.58 0.87 -2.09
CA ASP A 52 -26.49 -0.19 -2.51
C ASP A 52 -26.92 0.14 -3.95
N HIS A 53 -26.04 -0.14 -4.93
CA HIS A 53 -26.35 0.05 -6.34
C HIS A 53 -26.51 -1.33 -7.02
N PRO A 54 -27.69 -1.66 -7.60
CA PRO A 54 -27.97 -2.98 -8.20
C PRO A 54 -27.17 -3.32 -9.48
N ALA A 55 -26.25 -2.43 -9.90
CA ALA A 55 -25.31 -2.66 -11.00
C ALA A 55 -23.92 -3.08 -10.53
N ASP A 56 -23.71 -3.19 -9.21
CA ASP A 56 -22.43 -3.54 -8.63
C ASP A 56 -22.15 -5.04 -8.86
N LYS A 57 -21.15 -5.32 -9.70
CA LYS A 57 -20.74 -6.69 -10.04
C LYS A 57 -19.82 -7.30 -8.97
N GLY A 58 -19.47 -6.54 -7.92
CA GLY A 58 -18.52 -6.92 -6.87
C GLY A 58 -18.99 -7.99 -5.88
N GLY A 59 -20.26 -8.39 -5.92
CA GLY A 59 -20.84 -9.30 -4.94
C GLY A 59 -21.09 -8.62 -3.59
N ARG A 60 -21.28 -9.41 -2.53
CA ARG A 60 -21.49 -8.88 -1.16
C ARG A 60 -20.18 -8.32 -0.61
N THR A 61 -20.19 -7.05 -0.22
CA THR A 61 -19.02 -6.30 0.27
C THR A 61 -19.36 -5.61 1.60
N TYR A 62 -18.43 -5.59 2.54
CA TYR A 62 -18.54 -4.80 3.77
C TYR A 62 -17.21 -4.12 4.08
N LYS A 63 -17.22 -2.79 4.19
CA LYS A 63 -16.02 -1.94 4.37
C LYS A 63 -14.92 -2.32 3.38
N GLY A 64 -15.24 -2.36 2.08
CA GLY A 64 -14.28 -2.70 1.02
C GLY A 64 -13.88 -4.18 0.91
N ILE A 65 -14.24 -5.05 1.87
CA ILE A 65 -13.90 -6.48 1.83
C ILE A 65 -15.04 -7.26 1.19
N ILE A 66 -14.73 -8.01 0.13
CA ILE A 66 -15.70 -8.88 -0.54
C ILE A 66 -15.83 -10.24 0.17
N GLN A 67 -16.99 -10.89 0.04
CA GLN A 67 -17.26 -12.20 0.65
C GLN A 67 -16.21 -13.27 0.31
N ALA A 68 -15.73 -13.29 -0.94
CA ALA A 68 -14.72 -14.27 -1.38
C ALA A 68 -13.39 -14.09 -0.64
N GLU A 69 -12.97 -12.85 -0.43
CA GLU A 69 -11.78 -12.51 0.33
C GLU A 69 -11.92 -12.91 1.79
N TYR A 70 -13.07 -12.59 2.41
CA TYR A 70 -13.32 -12.97 3.80
C TYR A 70 -13.37 -14.49 3.99
N ASN A 71 -13.96 -15.23 3.04
CA ASN A 71 -13.93 -16.68 3.03
C ASN A 71 -12.50 -17.22 2.98
N ASN A 72 -11.65 -16.67 2.10
CA ASN A 72 -10.25 -17.08 1.99
C ASN A 72 -9.49 -16.79 3.29
N TYR A 73 -9.67 -15.60 3.87
CA TYR A 73 -9.09 -15.21 5.14
C TYR A 73 -9.42 -16.20 6.28
N ARG A 74 -10.70 -16.58 6.40
CA ARG A 74 -11.16 -17.54 7.42
C ARG A 74 -10.66 -18.95 7.15
N ALA A 75 -10.68 -19.40 5.90
CA ALA A 75 -10.21 -20.72 5.50
C ALA A 75 -8.71 -20.91 5.81
N GLN A 76 -7.87 -19.91 5.53
CA GLN A 76 -6.43 -19.94 5.88
C GLN A 76 -6.17 -20.07 7.38
N ARG A 77 -7.14 -19.70 8.22
CA ARG A 77 -7.10 -19.81 9.69
C ARG A 77 -7.86 -21.01 10.24
N GLY A 78 -8.39 -21.88 9.37
CA GLY A 78 -9.19 -23.04 9.78
C GLY A 78 -10.54 -22.67 10.42
N LEU A 79 -11.04 -21.45 10.17
CA LEU A 79 -12.30 -20.95 10.71
C LEU A 79 -13.47 -21.27 9.76
N PRO A 80 -14.69 -21.53 10.28
CA PRO A 80 -15.87 -21.76 9.44
C PRO A 80 -16.24 -20.50 8.68
N SER A 81 -16.73 -20.60 7.44
CA SER A 81 -17.22 -19.44 6.67
C SER A 81 -18.32 -18.68 7.42
N LEU A 82 -18.32 -17.36 7.32
CA LEU A 82 -19.34 -16.45 7.84
C LEU A 82 -19.68 -15.42 6.76
N ASP A 83 -20.86 -14.81 6.87
CA ASP A 83 -21.20 -13.69 5.99
C ASP A 83 -20.27 -12.49 6.27
N VAL A 84 -19.83 -11.78 5.24
CA VAL A 84 -18.86 -10.68 5.36
C VAL A 84 -19.37 -9.54 6.23
N THR A 85 -20.69 -9.39 6.38
CA THR A 85 -21.29 -8.42 7.33
C THR A 85 -21.07 -8.79 8.80
N GLN A 86 -20.66 -10.03 9.10
CA GLN A 86 -20.36 -10.52 10.44
C GLN A 86 -18.87 -10.42 10.78
N ILE A 87 -18.05 -9.82 9.91
CA ILE A 87 -16.63 -9.63 10.18
C ILE A 87 -16.43 -8.80 11.45
N SER A 88 -15.61 -9.31 12.36
CA SER A 88 -15.25 -8.56 13.56
C SER A 88 -14.26 -7.44 13.23
N GLU A 89 -14.19 -6.41 14.08
CA GLU A 89 -13.20 -5.34 13.90
C GLU A 89 -11.76 -5.87 13.91
N ALA A 90 -11.48 -6.89 14.73
CA ALA A 90 -10.18 -7.54 14.79
C ALA A 90 -9.83 -8.24 13.47
N GLU A 91 -10.76 -9.03 12.91
CA GLU A 91 -10.55 -9.70 11.62
C GLU A 91 -10.40 -8.70 10.48
N LEU A 92 -11.19 -7.62 10.48
CA LEU A 92 -11.08 -6.56 9.50
C LEU A 92 -9.70 -5.90 9.56
N LEU A 93 -9.22 -5.57 10.76
CA LEU A 93 -7.89 -5.00 10.97
C LEU A 93 -6.78 -5.96 10.52
N GLU A 94 -6.91 -7.26 10.79
CA GLU A 94 -5.97 -8.27 10.30
C GLU A 94 -5.91 -8.35 8.78
N ILE A 95 -7.05 -8.24 8.09
CA ILE A 95 -7.11 -8.21 6.62
C ILE A 95 -6.39 -6.96 6.09
N TYR A 96 -6.66 -5.78 6.65
CA TYR A 96 -5.96 -4.56 6.26
C TYR A 96 -4.47 -4.61 6.59
N GLN A 97 -4.07 -5.19 7.72
CA GLN A 97 -2.66 -5.43 8.01
C GLN A 97 -2.03 -6.36 6.97
N GLY A 98 -2.79 -7.32 6.44
CA GLY A 98 -2.41 -8.12 5.28
C GLY A 98 -2.07 -7.26 4.06
N TYR A 99 -2.94 -6.32 3.69
CA TYR A 99 -2.66 -5.37 2.60
C TYR A 99 -1.42 -4.52 2.86
N TRP A 100 -1.27 -4.00 4.08
CA TRP A 100 -0.11 -3.21 4.49
C TRP A 100 1.20 -3.98 4.32
N ASN A 101 1.23 -5.23 4.78
CA ASN A 101 2.41 -6.08 4.71
C ASN A 101 2.70 -6.50 3.26
N SER A 102 1.69 -7.01 2.54
CA SER A 102 1.87 -7.53 1.17
C SER A 102 2.17 -6.45 0.13
N SER A 103 1.88 -5.18 0.43
CA SER A 103 2.24 -4.04 -0.42
C SER A 103 3.60 -3.43 -0.09
N GLU A 104 4.31 -3.97 0.91
CA GLU A 104 5.61 -3.48 1.40
C GLU A 104 5.58 -2.02 1.90
N ALA A 105 4.38 -1.50 2.20
CA ALA A 105 4.15 -0.09 2.53
C ALA A 105 4.96 0.39 3.75
N ALA A 106 5.18 -0.48 4.74
CA ALA A 106 6.01 -0.19 5.92
C ALA A 106 7.44 0.27 5.59
N THR A 107 7.97 -0.13 4.42
CA THR A 107 9.33 0.18 3.99
C THR A 107 9.44 1.50 3.21
N MET A 108 8.29 2.12 2.92
CA MET A 108 8.20 3.27 2.03
C MET A 108 8.19 4.60 2.79
N HIS A 109 8.55 5.66 2.07
CA HIS A 109 8.38 7.05 2.51
C HIS A 109 6.92 7.26 2.95
N PRO A 110 6.63 8.01 4.03
CA PRO A 110 5.28 8.10 4.60
C PRO A 110 4.15 8.32 3.60
N THR A 111 4.31 9.31 2.73
CA THR A 111 3.34 9.62 1.70
C THR A 111 3.19 8.50 0.67
N LEU A 112 4.29 7.84 0.31
CA LEU A 112 4.28 6.70 -0.61
C LEU A 112 3.65 5.47 0.04
N ALA A 113 3.91 5.22 1.32
CA ALA A 113 3.30 4.13 2.07
C ALA A 113 1.77 4.25 2.13
N ILE A 114 1.26 5.45 2.41
CA ILE A 114 -0.18 5.74 2.42
C ILE A 114 -0.79 5.50 1.04
N VAL A 115 -0.15 6.02 -0.02
CA VAL A 115 -0.62 5.83 -1.40
C VAL A 115 -0.58 4.37 -1.81
N MET A 116 0.49 3.67 -1.48
CA MET A 116 0.69 2.27 -1.83
C MET A 116 -0.36 1.39 -1.15
N PHE A 117 -0.61 1.62 0.14
CA PHE A 117 -1.64 0.93 0.89
C PHE A 117 -3.06 1.17 0.33
N ASP A 118 -3.45 2.43 0.10
CA ASP A 118 -4.76 2.74 -0.51
C ASP A 118 -4.90 2.12 -1.90
N THR A 119 -3.83 2.13 -2.70
CA THR A 119 -3.81 1.52 -4.03
C THR A 119 -3.96 0.00 -3.95
N ALA A 120 -3.29 -0.65 -3.00
CA ALA A 120 -3.38 -2.08 -2.73
C ALA A 120 -4.80 -2.51 -2.35
N VAL A 121 -5.49 -1.74 -1.51
CA VAL A 121 -6.89 -2.02 -1.14
C VAL A 121 -7.82 -1.80 -2.34
N ASN A 122 -7.65 -0.70 -3.08
CA ASN A 122 -8.56 -0.32 -4.17
C ASN A 122 -8.41 -1.19 -5.43
N PHE A 123 -7.18 -1.57 -5.77
CA PHE A 123 -6.87 -2.28 -7.02
C PHE A 123 -6.37 -3.71 -6.81
N GLY A 124 -6.15 -4.14 -5.57
CA GLY A 124 -5.47 -5.39 -5.24
C GLY A 124 -3.95 -5.27 -5.26
N ILE A 125 -3.28 -6.22 -4.59
CA ILE A 125 -1.81 -6.22 -4.41
C ILE A 125 -1.06 -6.18 -5.74
N GLU A 126 -1.37 -7.08 -6.67
CA GLU A 126 -0.66 -7.19 -7.95
C GLU A 126 -0.74 -5.89 -8.77
N ASN A 127 -1.94 -5.32 -8.89
CA ASN A 127 -2.12 -4.07 -9.62
C ASN A 127 -1.45 -2.88 -8.91
N SER A 128 -1.45 -2.85 -7.57
CA SER A 128 -0.73 -1.80 -6.83
C SER A 128 0.78 -1.83 -7.10
N ILE A 129 1.35 -3.03 -7.22
CA ILE A 129 2.77 -3.20 -7.58
C ILE A 129 3.00 -2.78 -9.03
N THR A 130 2.07 -3.08 -9.95
CA THR A 130 2.12 -2.59 -11.34
C THR A 130 2.14 -1.06 -11.40
N PHE A 131 1.31 -0.36 -10.61
CA PHE A 131 1.35 1.10 -10.54
C PHE A 131 2.67 1.63 -9.96
N LEU A 132 3.21 0.98 -8.93
CA LEU A 132 4.53 1.32 -8.38
C LEU A 132 5.63 1.16 -9.44
N GLN A 133 5.65 0.02 -10.14
CA GLN A 133 6.61 -0.25 -11.21
C GLN A 133 6.51 0.80 -12.32
N GLN A 134 5.30 1.14 -12.74
CA GLN A 134 5.09 2.20 -13.73
C GLN A 134 5.62 3.56 -13.26
N ALA A 135 5.34 3.95 -12.01
CA ALA A 135 5.84 5.18 -11.40
C ALA A 135 7.37 5.22 -11.28
N LEU A 136 8.01 4.05 -11.14
CA LEU A 136 9.47 3.87 -11.09
C LEU A 136 10.11 3.68 -12.48
N GLY A 137 9.31 3.67 -13.56
CA GLY A 137 9.79 3.45 -14.92
C GLY A 137 10.21 2.02 -15.24
N LEU A 138 9.68 1.04 -14.51
CA LEU A 138 9.95 -0.39 -14.67
C LEU A 138 8.88 -1.11 -15.52
N PRO A 139 9.22 -2.29 -16.06
CA PRO A 139 8.22 -3.22 -16.59
C PRO A 139 7.17 -3.60 -15.55
N GLN A 140 5.91 -3.61 -15.95
CA GLN A 140 4.73 -3.85 -15.11
C GLN A 140 4.48 -5.36 -14.94
N THR A 141 5.31 -6.02 -14.13
CA THR A 141 5.18 -7.46 -13.85
C THR A 141 4.16 -7.78 -12.76
N GLY A 142 3.76 -6.79 -11.96
CA GLY A 142 2.86 -6.95 -10.81
C GLY A 142 3.51 -7.69 -9.62
N LYS A 143 4.80 -8.01 -9.70
CA LYS A 143 5.53 -8.75 -8.66
C LYS A 143 6.57 -7.86 -8.00
N PHE A 144 6.57 -7.83 -6.67
CA PHE A 144 7.57 -7.10 -5.91
C PHE A 144 8.87 -7.91 -5.87
N ASP A 145 9.69 -7.74 -6.90
CA ASP A 145 10.95 -8.46 -7.07
C ASP A 145 12.17 -7.59 -6.70
N THR A 146 13.37 -8.18 -6.86
CA THR A 146 14.64 -7.50 -6.52
C THR A 146 14.86 -6.24 -7.36
N GLU A 147 14.38 -6.20 -8.60
CA GLU A 147 14.49 -5.02 -9.47
C GLU A 147 13.57 -3.90 -8.97
N THR A 148 12.32 -4.25 -8.63
CA THR A 148 11.36 -3.33 -8.01
C THR A 148 11.90 -2.77 -6.69
N LEU A 149 12.48 -3.62 -5.84
CA LEU A 149 13.11 -3.19 -4.59
C LEU A 149 14.30 -2.26 -4.83
N ALA A 150 15.15 -2.54 -5.82
CA ALA A 150 16.30 -1.71 -6.15
C ALA A 150 15.88 -0.32 -6.67
N ALA A 151 14.87 -0.26 -7.54
CA ALA A 151 14.32 0.99 -8.02
C ALA A 151 13.60 1.76 -6.91
N LEU A 152 12.84 1.07 -6.06
CA LEU A 152 12.20 1.69 -4.89
C LEU A 152 13.24 2.35 -3.99
N LYS A 153 14.37 1.71 -3.68
CA LYS A 153 15.42 2.34 -2.86
C LYS A 153 15.91 3.69 -3.41
N GLN A 154 15.91 3.87 -4.73
CA GLN A 154 16.26 5.14 -5.39
C GLN A 154 15.07 6.11 -5.44
N GLY A 155 13.86 5.57 -5.63
CA GLY A 155 12.60 6.31 -5.81
C GLY A 155 11.71 6.39 -4.59
N ASN A 156 12.20 6.10 -3.38
CA ASN A 156 11.39 6.04 -2.17
C ASN A 156 11.08 7.43 -1.62
N ASN A 157 10.19 8.16 -2.28
CA ASN A 157 9.93 9.57 -1.98
C ASN A 157 8.49 9.98 -2.34
N GLN A 158 8.14 11.21 -1.98
CA GLN A 158 6.84 11.80 -2.23
C GLN A 158 6.51 11.97 -3.72
N TYR A 159 7.52 12.17 -4.57
CA TYR A 159 7.30 12.30 -6.01
C TYR A 159 6.75 11.00 -6.62
N THR A 160 7.32 9.85 -6.24
CA THR A 160 6.80 8.54 -6.64
C THR A 160 5.36 8.33 -6.17
N ALA A 161 5.01 8.85 -4.99
CA ALA A 161 3.63 8.81 -4.49
C ALA A 161 2.67 9.57 -5.43
N PHE A 162 3.03 10.78 -5.85
CA PHE A 162 2.24 11.55 -6.83
C PHE A 162 2.16 10.85 -8.19
N GLN A 163 3.24 10.20 -8.63
CA GLN A 163 3.22 9.44 -9.89
C GLN A 163 2.24 8.27 -9.84
N ILE A 164 2.18 7.50 -8.75
CA ILE A 164 1.16 6.45 -8.60
C ILE A 164 -0.25 7.02 -8.69
N VAL A 165 -0.51 8.17 -8.05
CA VAL A 165 -1.84 8.82 -8.13
C VAL A 165 -2.16 9.25 -9.56
N ASN A 166 -1.20 9.83 -10.29
CA ASN A 166 -1.37 10.17 -11.71
C ASN A 166 -1.70 8.93 -12.55
N GLU A 167 -1.01 7.83 -12.34
CA GLU A 167 -1.23 6.61 -13.11
C GLU A 167 -2.61 5.97 -12.83
N ARG A 168 -3.09 6.07 -11.58
CA ARG A 168 -4.48 5.68 -11.24
C ARG A 168 -5.50 6.52 -12.00
N ILE A 169 -5.29 7.83 -12.09
CA ILE A 169 -6.17 8.76 -12.84
C ILE A 169 -6.17 8.38 -14.32
N LEU A 170 -4.99 8.19 -14.93
CA LEU A 170 -4.86 7.79 -16.33
C LEU A 170 -5.53 6.44 -16.62
N TYR A 171 -5.33 5.46 -15.73
CA TYR A 171 -5.96 4.14 -15.81
C TYR A 171 -7.49 4.25 -15.87
N ARG A 172 -8.09 5.11 -15.03
CA ARG A 172 -9.56 5.27 -14.99
C ARG A 172 -10.12 5.92 -16.24
N TYR A 173 -9.45 6.93 -16.79
CA TYR A 173 -9.83 7.49 -18.09
C TYR A 173 -9.72 6.45 -19.20
N LYS A 174 -8.63 5.68 -19.23
CA LYS A 174 -8.46 4.57 -20.17
C LYS A 174 -9.59 3.54 -20.04
N ARG A 175 -9.95 3.15 -18.82
CA ARG A 175 -11.04 2.20 -18.54
C ARG A 175 -12.38 2.68 -19.12
N VAL A 176 -12.70 3.97 -19.01
CA VAL A 176 -13.93 4.56 -19.57
C VAL A 176 -13.87 4.67 -21.09
N GLN A 177 -12.69 4.91 -21.67
CA GLN A 177 -12.52 4.88 -23.13
C GLN A 177 -12.73 3.47 -23.69
N GLU A 178 -12.26 2.44 -22.98
CA GLU A 178 -12.43 1.03 -23.35
C GLU A 178 -13.87 0.53 -23.12
N ASP A 179 -14.54 1.04 -22.07
CA ASP A 179 -15.91 0.69 -21.74
C ASP A 179 -16.67 1.93 -21.21
N SER A 180 -17.41 2.57 -22.11
CA SER A 180 -18.17 3.79 -21.79
C SER A 180 -19.23 3.61 -20.69
N THR A 181 -19.67 2.37 -20.40
CA THR A 181 -20.62 2.12 -19.31
C THR A 181 -20.02 2.45 -17.93
N GLN A 182 -18.69 2.48 -17.83
CA GLN A 182 -17.97 2.78 -16.59
C GLN A 182 -17.99 4.27 -16.22
N VAL A 183 -18.41 5.16 -17.13
CA VAL A 183 -18.43 6.62 -16.88
C VAL A 183 -19.25 7.00 -15.63
N ALA A 184 -20.26 6.19 -15.29
CA ALA A 184 -21.09 6.40 -14.10
C ALA A 184 -20.28 6.39 -12.79
N PHE A 185 -19.15 5.67 -12.75
CA PHE A 185 -18.30 5.55 -11.56
C PHE A 185 -17.12 6.54 -11.55
N LEU A 186 -16.79 7.12 -12.71
CA LEU A 186 -15.57 7.91 -12.91
C LEU A 186 -15.43 9.06 -11.91
N ASN A 187 -16.50 9.78 -11.63
CA ASN A 187 -16.47 10.90 -10.68
C ASN A 187 -16.10 10.43 -9.27
N GLY A 188 -16.70 9.34 -8.80
CA GLY A 188 -16.43 8.78 -7.47
C GLY A 188 -15.00 8.26 -7.36
N TRP A 189 -14.53 7.59 -8.42
CA TRP A 189 -13.14 7.21 -8.53
C TRP A 189 -12.23 8.44 -8.43
N LEU A 190 -12.32 9.39 -9.37
CA LEU A 190 -11.44 10.55 -9.43
C LEU A 190 -11.45 11.37 -8.13
N SER A 191 -12.59 11.45 -7.44
CA SER A 191 -12.68 12.06 -6.10
C SER A 191 -11.72 11.42 -5.09
N ARG A 192 -11.56 10.10 -5.09
CA ARG A 192 -10.59 9.38 -4.24
C ARG A 192 -9.15 9.75 -4.58
N ASP A 193 -8.79 9.80 -5.86
CA ASP A 193 -7.42 10.11 -6.28
C ASP A 193 -7.05 11.57 -6.01
N TYR A 194 -7.94 12.53 -6.29
CA TYR A 194 -7.70 13.93 -5.97
C TYR A 194 -7.66 14.19 -4.46
N SER A 195 -8.45 13.47 -3.67
CA SER A 195 -8.36 13.54 -2.21
C SER A 195 -7.04 12.97 -1.71
N LEU A 196 -6.57 11.87 -2.31
CA LEU A 196 -5.26 11.28 -1.99
C LEU A 196 -4.12 12.24 -2.34
N TRP A 197 -4.20 12.90 -3.51
CA TRP A 197 -3.28 13.96 -3.89
C TRP A 197 -3.20 15.08 -2.85
N GLY A 198 -4.35 15.65 -2.48
CA GLY A 198 -4.41 16.71 -1.47
C GLY A 198 -4.00 16.23 -0.06
N TYR A 199 -4.16 14.94 0.25
CA TYR A 199 -3.66 14.34 1.49
C TYR A 199 -2.13 14.31 1.52
N ILE A 200 -1.50 13.91 0.41
CA ILE A 200 -0.04 13.90 0.24
C ILE A 200 0.54 15.31 0.38
N GLU A 201 -0.09 16.33 -0.21
CA GLU A 201 0.38 17.73 -0.14
C GLU A 201 0.39 18.29 1.29
N LYS A 202 -0.55 17.83 2.14
CA LYS A 202 -0.68 18.28 3.54
C LYS A 202 0.32 17.61 4.48
N ILE A 203 0.85 16.45 4.10
CA ILE A 203 1.92 15.77 4.85
C ILE A 203 3.23 16.51 4.50
N GLN A 204 3.49 17.60 5.22
CA GLN A 204 4.78 18.29 5.14
C GLN A 204 5.82 17.52 5.96
N ASN A 205 7.02 17.40 5.38
CA ASN A 205 8.20 16.76 5.96
C ASN A 205 8.51 17.22 7.39
#